data_AF-A0A8X6TLN3-F1
#
_entry.id   AF-A0A8X6TLN3-F1
#
_cell.length_a   1.000
_cell.length_b   1.000
_cell.length_c   1.000
_cell.angle_alpha   90.00
_cell.angle_beta   90.00
_cell.angle_gamma   90.00
#
_symmetry.space_group_name_H-M   'P 1'
#
loop_
_entity.id
_entity.type
_entity.pdbx_description
1 polymer ?
#
loop_
_entity_poly.entity_id
_entity_poly.type
_entity_poly.pdbx_seq_one_letter_code
_entity_poly.pdbx_strand_id
1 'polypeptide(L)'
;MPRKGASTTKGYGGDHCEFEYDECDSSPCINGGACEDLVAGYRCHCGPGYEGRRCQVKVDLCKPNPCPSPAQCVDRGNNYSCICHPGYNGPGCTQHYDPCYPNPCQNGGSCWPSLDSYFCSCNPGFTGDLCEEAMVAAQPLPRTLEDPGEPDEKGNSDQHKEALDRWHNMYMVGTILCLSASLVALIAVVCHCRLNKTYQRFTRKISRSCSDLKQQKLEDPGKFSLNLRGNVSDAPSKEPPYEATSVDMGDSLDAPLIC
;
A
#
# COMPACT_ATOMS: atom_id res chain seq x y z
N MET A 1 -39.98 -40.97 32.92
CA MET A 1 -38.75 -41.41 33.61
C MET A 1 -37.77 -41.90 32.54
N PRO A 2 -36.64 -41.22 32.30
CA PRO A 2 -35.67 -41.66 31.30
C PRO A 2 -34.85 -42.82 31.88
N ARG A 3 -34.67 -43.88 31.09
CA ARG A 3 -33.80 -45.01 31.47
C ARG A 3 -32.35 -44.54 31.42
N LYS A 4 -31.69 -44.62 32.56
CA LYS A 4 -30.25 -44.41 32.73
C LYS A 4 -29.50 -45.47 31.92
N GLY A 5 -28.57 -45.07 31.05
CA GLY A 5 -27.55 -46.01 30.55
C GLY A 5 -27.07 -45.89 29.10
N ALA A 6 -27.52 -44.92 28.30
CA ALA A 6 -26.85 -44.68 27.02
C ALA A 6 -25.48 -44.06 27.33
N SER A 7 -24.41 -44.81 27.11
CA SER A 7 -23.05 -44.25 27.03
C SER A 7 -23.09 -43.25 25.87
N THR A 8 -23.21 -41.96 26.18
CA THR A 8 -23.10 -40.90 25.18
C THR A 8 -21.63 -40.77 24.81
N THR A 9 -21.12 -41.74 24.05
CA THR A 9 -19.80 -41.63 23.45
C THR A 9 -19.92 -40.52 22.42
N LYS A 10 -19.32 -39.36 22.72
CA LYS A 10 -19.40 -38.19 21.86
C LYS A 10 -18.93 -38.58 20.45
N GLY A 11 -19.67 -38.17 19.40
CA GLY A 11 -19.38 -38.52 17.99
C GLY A 11 -20.04 -39.80 17.48
N TYR A 12 -20.73 -40.57 18.34
CA TYR A 12 -21.43 -41.79 17.93
C TYR A 12 -22.93 -41.71 18.21
N GLY A 13 -23.72 -42.32 17.33
CA GLY A 13 -25.16 -42.47 17.45
C GLY A 13 -25.60 -43.94 17.59
N GLY A 14 -26.88 -44.11 17.94
CA GLY A 14 -27.50 -45.41 18.19
C GLY A 14 -27.53 -45.82 19.66
N ASP A 15 -28.33 -46.83 19.99
CA ASP A 15 -28.50 -47.30 21.37
C ASP A 15 -27.22 -47.97 21.91
N HIS A 16 -26.33 -48.38 21.00
CA HIS A 16 -25.08 -49.07 21.28
C HIS A 16 -23.85 -48.38 20.65
N CYS A 17 -23.96 -47.11 20.25
CA CYS A 17 -22.87 -46.36 19.59
C CYS A 17 -22.36 -47.03 18.29
N GLU A 18 -23.27 -47.65 17.55
CA GLU A 18 -22.95 -48.51 16.40
C GLU A 18 -22.60 -47.73 15.12
N PHE A 19 -22.87 -46.43 15.05
CA PHE A 19 -22.45 -45.59 13.94
C PHE A 19 -21.82 -44.28 14.41
N GLU A 20 -20.88 -43.79 13.62
CA GLU A 20 -20.15 -42.52 13.82
C GLU A 20 -20.87 -41.41 13.01
N TYR A 21 -20.88 -40.18 13.53
CA TYR A 21 -21.49 -39.04 12.85
C TYR A 21 -20.50 -38.35 11.92
N ASP A 22 -20.77 -38.37 10.61
CA ASP A 22 -19.99 -37.59 9.65
C ASP A 22 -20.18 -36.07 9.90
N GLU A 23 -19.21 -35.43 10.51
CA GLU A 23 -19.27 -34.00 10.79
C GLU A 23 -18.99 -33.13 9.54
N CYS A 24 -18.51 -33.74 8.45
CA CYS A 24 -18.31 -33.11 7.15
C CYS A 24 -19.58 -33.01 6.30
N ASP A 25 -20.65 -33.77 6.60
CA ASP A 25 -21.94 -33.70 5.89
C ASP A 25 -22.52 -32.27 5.83
N SER A 26 -22.26 -31.47 6.86
CA SER A 26 -22.70 -30.06 6.92
C SER A 26 -21.86 -29.10 6.06
N SER A 27 -20.85 -29.61 5.37
CA SER A 27 -19.84 -28.82 4.63
C SER A 27 -19.27 -27.67 5.47
N PRO A 28 -18.66 -27.96 6.63
CA PRO A 28 -18.24 -26.92 7.56
C PRO A 28 -17.07 -26.08 7.01
N CYS A 29 -16.20 -26.65 6.17
CA CYS A 29 -15.05 -25.95 5.59
C CYS A 29 -15.47 -24.96 4.50
N ILE A 30 -15.02 -23.72 4.61
CA ILE A 30 -15.32 -22.66 3.63
C ILE A 30 -14.08 -22.33 2.78
N ASN A 31 -14.24 -21.44 1.79
CA ASN A 31 -13.16 -20.99 0.89
C ASN A 31 -12.42 -22.15 0.17
N GLY A 32 -13.15 -23.22 -0.16
CA GLY A 32 -12.58 -24.37 -0.86
C GLY A 32 -11.71 -25.29 0.00
N GLY A 33 -11.77 -25.17 1.34
CA GLY A 33 -11.09 -26.10 2.24
C GLY A 33 -11.67 -27.52 2.15
N ALA A 34 -10.81 -28.54 2.17
CA ALA A 34 -11.22 -29.93 2.18
C ALA A 34 -11.54 -30.39 3.61
N CYS A 35 -12.68 -31.07 3.81
CA CYS A 35 -13.10 -31.55 5.11
C CYS A 35 -12.57 -32.97 5.36
N GLU A 36 -11.97 -33.18 6.52
CA GLU A 36 -11.60 -34.47 7.09
C GLU A 36 -12.49 -34.73 8.31
N ASP A 37 -13.27 -35.79 8.21
CA ASP A 37 -14.12 -36.29 9.28
C ASP A 37 -13.27 -36.93 10.40
N LEU A 38 -13.62 -36.65 11.65
CA LEU A 38 -12.91 -37.11 12.84
C LEU A 38 -13.92 -37.51 13.91
N VAL A 39 -13.55 -38.40 14.83
CA VAL A 39 -14.47 -38.76 15.92
C VAL A 39 -14.91 -37.52 16.72
N ALA A 40 -16.21 -37.21 16.68
CA ALA A 40 -16.84 -36.09 17.38
C ALA A 40 -16.35 -34.70 16.95
N GLY A 41 -15.88 -34.55 15.73
CA GLY A 41 -15.47 -33.29 15.15
C GLY A 41 -14.96 -33.38 13.72
N TYR A 42 -14.44 -32.29 13.21
CA TYR A 42 -13.88 -32.25 11.86
C TYR A 42 -12.59 -31.45 11.84
N ARG A 43 -11.80 -31.65 10.80
CA ARG A 43 -10.64 -30.82 10.46
C ARG A 43 -10.80 -30.30 9.04
N CYS A 44 -10.58 -29.01 8.86
CA CYS A 44 -10.50 -28.41 7.54
C CYS A 44 -9.04 -28.28 7.10
N HIS A 45 -8.72 -28.84 5.93
CA HIS A 45 -7.47 -28.63 5.22
C HIS A 45 -7.63 -27.40 4.33
N CYS A 46 -7.11 -26.27 4.80
CA CYS A 46 -7.25 -25.00 4.11
C CYS A 46 -6.32 -24.91 2.91
N GLY A 47 -6.83 -24.38 1.80
CA GLY A 47 -6.01 -23.98 0.67
C GLY A 47 -5.08 -22.82 1.01
N PRO A 48 -4.09 -22.51 0.16
CA PRO A 48 -3.17 -21.41 0.42
C PRO A 48 -3.92 -20.09 0.54
N GLY A 49 -3.47 -19.23 1.46
CA GLY A 49 -4.08 -17.92 1.73
C GLY A 49 -5.27 -17.93 2.69
N TYR A 50 -5.61 -19.09 3.26
CA TYR A 50 -6.67 -19.22 4.25
C TYR A 50 -6.23 -20.03 5.47
N GLU A 51 -6.74 -19.65 6.63
CA GLU A 51 -6.49 -20.34 7.90
C GLU A 51 -7.74 -20.34 8.80
N GLY A 52 -7.60 -20.95 9.98
CA GLY A 52 -8.65 -21.08 10.98
C GLY A 52 -9.44 -22.39 10.83
N ARG A 53 -10.24 -22.70 11.85
CA ARG A 53 -10.94 -24.00 11.97
C ARG A 53 -11.80 -24.38 10.76
N ARG A 54 -12.38 -23.37 10.10
CA ARG A 54 -13.24 -23.52 8.91
C ARG A 54 -12.61 -22.89 7.66
N CYS A 55 -11.33 -22.53 7.69
CA CYS A 55 -10.66 -21.75 6.63
C CYS A 55 -11.29 -20.36 6.39
N GLN A 56 -11.82 -19.76 7.45
CA GLN A 56 -12.54 -18.50 7.38
C GLN A 56 -11.66 -17.25 7.45
N VAL A 57 -10.42 -17.39 7.88
CA VAL A 57 -9.49 -16.26 8.03
C VAL A 57 -8.65 -16.18 6.77
N LYS A 58 -8.62 -15.01 6.13
CA LYS A 58 -7.73 -14.74 5.00
C LYS A 58 -6.34 -14.38 5.54
N VAL A 59 -5.31 -15.03 5.00
CA VAL A 59 -3.91 -14.80 5.35
C VAL A 59 -3.26 -13.93 4.27
N ASP A 60 -2.53 -12.92 4.70
CA ASP A 60 -1.66 -12.14 3.82
C ASP A 60 -0.38 -12.93 3.55
N LEU A 61 -0.27 -13.52 2.36
CA LEU A 61 0.85 -14.36 1.97
C LEU A 61 2.18 -13.58 1.84
N CYS A 62 2.16 -12.26 1.92
CA CYS A 62 3.35 -11.41 1.96
C CYS A 62 3.84 -11.10 3.37
N LYS A 63 3.31 -11.77 4.41
CA LYS A 63 3.71 -11.58 5.81
C LYS A 63 4.03 -12.92 6.51
N PRO A 64 5.30 -13.16 6.92
CA PRO A 64 6.49 -12.35 6.60
C PRO A 64 6.79 -12.36 5.10
N ASN A 65 7.49 -11.33 4.59
CA ASN A 65 7.76 -11.19 3.16
C ASN A 65 8.58 -12.39 2.65
N PRO A 66 8.02 -13.24 1.76
CA PRO A 66 8.73 -14.40 1.23
C PRO A 66 9.70 -14.05 0.10
N CYS A 67 9.57 -12.86 -0.50
CA CYS A 67 10.40 -12.41 -1.60
C CYS A 67 11.75 -11.88 -1.07
N PRO A 68 12.87 -12.13 -1.77
CA PRO A 68 14.16 -11.59 -1.35
C PRO A 68 14.21 -10.09 -1.58
N SER A 69 14.90 -9.38 -0.68
CA SER A 69 15.14 -7.95 -0.85
C SER A 69 16.03 -7.71 -2.09
N PRO A 70 15.70 -6.77 -2.99
CA PRO A 70 14.69 -5.72 -2.84
C PRO A 70 13.28 -6.03 -3.41
N ALA A 71 12.99 -7.22 -3.90
CA ALA A 71 11.74 -7.54 -4.61
C ALA A 71 10.45 -7.22 -3.82
N GLN A 72 9.43 -6.76 -4.54
CA GLN A 72 8.13 -6.42 -3.99
C GLN A 72 7.21 -7.65 -4.00
N CYS A 73 6.66 -8.02 -2.84
CA CYS A 73 5.67 -9.09 -2.76
C CYS A 73 4.26 -8.58 -3.07
N VAL A 74 3.50 -9.39 -3.80
CA VAL A 74 2.07 -9.19 -4.06
C VAL A 74 1.30 -10.46 -3.70
N ASP A 75 0.37 -10.33 -2.76
CA ASP A 75 -0.58 -11.38 -2.40
C ASP A 75 -1.67 -11.47 -3.48
N ARG A 76 -1.86 -12.67 -4.05
CA ARG A 76 -2.87 -12.96 -5.08
C ARG A 76 -4.03 -13.80 -4.55
N GLY A 77 -4.21 -13.86 -3.23
CA GLY A 77 -5.26 -14.62 -2.56
C GLY A 77 -4.86 -16.07 -2.36
N ASN A 78 -4.69 -16.85 -3.44
CA ASN A 78 -4.37 -18.28 -3.35
C ASN A 78 -2.88 -18.58 -3.58
N ASN A 79 -2.07 -17.57 -3.87
CA ASN A 79 -0.61 -17.62 -3.94
C ASN A 79 -0.04 -16.22 -3.75
N TYR A 80 1.28 -16.10 -3.78
CA TYR A 80 1.96 -14.81 -3.88
C TYR A 80 2.84 -14.76 -5.13
N SER A 81 3.19 -13.55 -5.57
CA SER A 81 4.21 -13.34 -6.60
C SER A 81 5.20 -12.26 -6.17
N CYS A 82 6.45 -12.43 -6.54
CA CYS A 82 7.49 -11.41 -6.38
C CYS A 82 7.63 -10.60 -7.67
N ILE A 83 7.43 -9.30 -7.58
CA ILE A 83 7.79 -8.35 -8.64
C ILE A 83 9.25 -7.99 -8.44
N CYS A 84 10.07 -8.33 -9.43
CA CYS A 84 11.50 -8.09 -9.37
C CYS A 84 11.79 -6.60 -9.55
N HIS A 85 12.79 -6.11 -8.84
CA HIS A 85 13.35 -4.78 -9.14
C HIS A 85 14.03 -4.79 -10.51
N PRO A 86 14.14 -3.61 -11.17
CA PRO A 86 14.86 -3.49 -12.42
C PRO A 86 16.26 -4.09 -12.32
N GLY A 87 16.63 -4.90 -13.32
CA GLY A 87 17.90 -5.63 -13.35
C GLY A 87 17.90 -6.99 -12.64
N TYR A 88 16.75 -7.46 -12.14
CA TYR A 88 16.59 -8.80 -11.57
C TYR A 88 15.46 -9.57 -12.24
N ASN A 89 15.58 -10.89 -12.36
CA ASN A 89 14.54 -11.76 -12.89
C ASN A 89 14.51 -13.15 -12.21
N GLY A 90 13.63 -14.02 -12.71
CA GLY A 90 13.42 -15.38 -12.23
C GLY A 90 12.40 -15.50 -11.08
N PRO A 91 11.99 -16.73 -10.70
CA PRO A 91 10.90 -16.99 -9.75
C PRO A 91 11.11 -16.39 -8.35
N GLY A 92 12.36 -16.07 -8.00
CA GLY A 92 12.72 -15.42 -6.75
C GLY A 92 13.46 -14.11 -6.94
N CYS A 93 13.51 -13.51 -8.13
CA CYS A 93 14.22 -12.24 -8.34
C CYS A 93 15.69 -12.24 -7.86
N THR A 94 16.36 -13.39 -7.89
CA THR A 94 17.75 -13.56 -7.45
C THR A 94 18.76 -13.52 -8.60
N GLN A 95 18.28 -13.62 -9.83
CA GLN A 95 19.13 -13.63 -11.01
C GLN A 95 19.29 -12.20 -11.51
N HIS A 96 20.53 -11.75 -11.65
CA HIS A 96 20.82 -10.48 -12.31
C HIS A 96 20.55 -10.61 -13.80
N TYR A 97 19.83 -9.63 -14.34
CA TYR A 97 19.51 -9.51 -15.74
C TYR A 97 20.02 -8.17 -16.25
N ASP A 98 21.02 -8.23 -17.14
CA ASP A 98 21.43 -7.08 -17.92
C ASP A 98 20.86 -7.24 -19.33
N PRO A 99 19.84 -6.45 -19.73
CA PRO A 99 19.25 -6.54 -21.06
C PRO A 99 20.25 -6.15 -22.17
N CYS A 100 21.37 -5.53 -21.84
CA CYS A 100 22.45 -5.18 -22.75
C CYS A 100 23.60 -6.20 -22.77
N TYR A 101 23.49 -7.34 -22.10
CA TYR A 101 24.54 -8.36 -22.10
C TYR A 101 24.08 -9.74 -22.58
N PRO A 102 24.71 -10.30 -23.64
CA PRO A 102 25.64 -9.62 -24.55
C PRO A 102 24.95 -8.49 -25.34
N ASN A 103 25.72 -7.49 -25.82
CA ASN A 103 25.15 -6.33 -26.50
C ASN A 103 24.24 -6.78 -27.66
N PRO A 104 22.90 -6.55 -27.58
CA PRO A 104 21.95 -7.00 -28.59
C PRO A 104 21.96 -6.12 -29.85
N CYS A 105 22.53 -4.92 -29.77
CA CYS A 105 22.57 -3.96 -30.87
C CYS A 105 23.63 -4.36 -31.91
N GLN A 106 23.19 -4.58 -33.14
CA GLN A 106 24.03 -4.94 -34.28
C GLN A 106 24.81 -3.73 -34.81
N ASN A 107 25.75 -3.97 -35.73
CA ASN A 107 26.50 -2.94 -36.45
C ASN A 107 27.20 -1.91 -35.54
N GLY A 108 27.62 -2.35 -34.34
CA GLY A 108 28.30 -1.52 -33.35
C GLY A 108 27.40 -0.52 -32.64
N GLY A 109 26.07 -0.69 -32.68
CA GLY A 109 25.12 0.13 -31.93
C GLY A 109 25.37 0.09 -30.42
N SER A 110 25.06 1.20 -29.75
CA SER A 110 25.17 1.30 -28.30
C SER A 110 23.85 0.87 -27.65
N CYS A 111 23.90 -0.14 -26.77
CA CYS A 111 22.74 -0.56 -26.00
C CYS A 111 22.56 0.30 -24.75
N TRP A 112 21.30 0.67 -24.50
CA TRP A 112 20.90 1.40 -23.31
C TRP A 112 19.80 0.61 -22.58
N PRO A 113 20.03 0.22 -21.31
CA PRO A 113 19.02 -0.50 -20.54
C PRO A 113 17.83 0.41 -20.24
N SER A 114 16.64 -0.18 -20.21
CA SER A 114 15.37 0.41 -19.80
C SER A 114 14.74 -0.45 -18.69
N LEU A 115 13.68 0.04 -18.04
CA LEU A 115 13.07 -0.57 -16.83
C LEU A 115 12.88 -2.10 -16.94
N ASP A 116 12.32 -2.57 -18.05
CA ASP A 116 12.06 -3.99 -18.33
C ASP A 116 12.60 -4.45 -19.70
N SER A 117 13.48 -3.65 -20.33
CA SER A 117 13.92 -3.88 -21.71
C SER A 117 15.25 -3.15 -22.00
N TYR A 118 15.58 -2.97 -23.26
CA TYR A 118 16.67 -2.13 -23.76
C TYR A 118 16.22 -1.38 -25.01
N PHE A 119 16.99 -0.39 -25.42
CA PHE A 119 16.91 0.19 -26.76
C PHE A 119 18.31 0.38 -27.36
N CYS A 120 18.39 0.36 -28.68
CA CYS A 120 19.64 0.54 -29.40
C CYS A 120 19.76 1.95 -29.96
N SER A 121 20.90 2.58 -29.71
CA SER A 121 21.33 3.80 -30.41
C SER A 121 22.22 3.40 -31.58
N CYS A 122 21.72 3.56 -32.79
CA CYS A 122 22.39 3.12 -34.00
C CYS A 122 23.48 4.09 -34.46
N ASN A 123 24.59 3.54 -34.94
CA ASN A 123 25.62 4.32 -35.61
C ASN A 123 25.08 4.91 -36.93
N PRO A 124 25.67 6.01 -37.42
CA PRO A 124 25.27 6.60 -38.70
C PRO A 124 25.25 5.57 -39.84
N GLY A 125 24.18 5.57 -40.62
CA GLY A 125 23.99 4.62 -41.72
C GLY A 125 23.30 3.32 -41.32
N PHE A 126 22.85 3.16 -40.07
CA PHE A 126 22.04 2.02 -39.63
C PHE A 126 20.74 2.46 -38.95
N THR A 127 19.71 1.63 -39.05
CA THR A 127 18.36 1.80 -38.49
C THR A 127 17.78 0.45 -38.07
N GLY A 128 16.58 0.45 -37.51
CA GLY A 128 15.92 -0.73 -36.92
C GLY A 128 16.10 -0.78 -35.41
N ASP A 129 15.28 -1.58 -34.73
CA ASP A 129 15.26 -1.69 -33.26
C ASP A 129 16.56 -2.28 -32.71
N LEU A 130 17.26 -3.10 -33.51
CA LEU A 130 18.56 -3.70 -33.20
C LEU A 130 19.67 -3.16 -34.10
N CYS A 131 19.45 -2.06 -34.82
CA CYS A 131 20.40 -1.48 -35.78
C CYS A 131 20.83 -2.43 -36.91
N GLU A 132 19.98 -3.37 -37.29
CA GLU A 132 20.23 -4.42 -38.28
C GLU A 132 20.12 -3.95 -39.73
N GLU A 133 19.42 -2.84 -39.97
CA GLU A 133 19.16 -2.33 -41.32
C GLU A 133 20.17 -1.25 -41.69
N ALA A 134 20.89 -1.43 -42.80
CA ALA A 134 21.71 -0.35 -43.34
C ALA A 134 20.82 0.69 -44.04
N MET A 135 20.86 1.94 -43.58
CA MET A 135 20.34 3.05 -44.36
C MET A 135 21.21 3.17 -45.61
N VAL A 136 20.69 2.69 -46.74
CA VAL A 136 21.30 2.98 -48.04
C VAL A 136 21.29 4.50 -48.17
N ALA A 137 22.46 5.12 -48.08
CA ALA A 137 22.63 6.53 -48.41
C ALA A 137 21.91 6.74 -49.75
N ALA A 138 20.88 7.59 -49.76
CA ALA A 138 20.27 8.03 -51.00
C ALA A 138 21.43 8.42 -51.92
N GLN A 139 21.60 7.66 -53.00
CA GLN A 139 22.72 7.82 -53.93
C GLN A 139 22.82 9.29 -54.35
N PRO A 140 24.01 9.86 -54.57
CA PRO A 140 24.10 11.21 -55.10
C PRO A 140 23.56 11.27 -56.55
N LEU A 141 22.35 11.82 -56.70
CA LEU A 141 21.69 12.61 -57.78
C LEU A 141 22.04 12.41 -59.27
N PRO A 142 21.09 12.64 -60.21
CA PRO A 142 21.35 13.48 -61.37
C PRO A 142 20.99 14.94 -61.05
N ARG A 143 21.99 15.84 -61.12
CA ARG A 143 21.74 17.29 -61.18
C ARG A 143 20.95 17.58 -62.45
N THR A 144 19.74 18.09 -62.33
CA THR A 144 19.13 18.87 -63.40
C THR A 144 18.36 20.07 -62.85
N LEU A 145 18.81 21.23 -63.32
CA LEU A 145 18.09 22.50 -63.52
C LEU A 145 17.73 23.32 -62.27
N GLU A 146 18.56 24.36 -62.08
CA GLU A 146 18.19 25.74 -61.69
C GLU A 146 16.87 25.91 -60.93
N ASP A 147 16.95 26.07 -59.60
CA ASP A 147 15.93 26.78 -58.83
C ASP A 147 16.50 28.16 -58.43
N PRO A 148 15.76 29.26 -58.67
CA PRO A 148 16.24 30.61 -58.40
C PRO A 148 16.10 30.95 -56.91
N GLY A 149 17.23 31.21 -56.27
CA GLY A 149 17.36 32.15 -55.15
C GLY A 149 16.56 31.83 -53.90
N GLU A 150 17.18 31.11 -52.97
CA GLU A 150 16.76 31.11 -51.57
C GLU A 150 17.14 32.46 -50.94
N PRO A 151 16.20 33.25 -50.39
CA PRO A 151 16.53 34.45 -49.64
C PRO A 151 17.06 34.05 -48.26
N ASP A 152 18.13 34.73 -47.83
CA ASP A 152 18.82 34.56 -46.56
C ASP A 152 17.90 34.28 -45.35
N GLU A 153 18.12 33.14 -44.67
CA GLU A 153 17.62 32.84 -43.32
C GLU A 153 18.27 33.75 -42.26
N LYS A 154 17.92 35.03 -42.28
CA LYS A 154 18.30 35.99 -41.24
C LYS A 154 17.05 36.56 -40.58
N GLY A 155 16.21 35.67 -40.06
CA GLY A 155 14.97 36.04 -39.36
C GLY A 155 14.64 35.27 -38.08
N ASN A 156 15.36 34.18 -37.76
CA ASN A 156 14.92 33.26 -36.70
C ASN A 156 15.59 33.46 -35.32
N SER A 157 16.51 34.41 -35.16
CA SER A 157 17.16 34.60 -33.85
C SER A 157 16.26 35.29 -32.83
N ASP A 158 15.28 36.07 -33.25
CA ASP A 158 14.44 36.87 -32.34
C ASP A 158 13.17 36.11 -31.91
N GLN A 159 12.56 35.32 -32.81
CA GLN A 159 11.44 34.42 -32.46
C GLN A 159 11.86 33.30 -31.49
N HIS A 160 13.08 32.76 -31.63
CA HIS A 160 13.58 31.72 -30.71
C HIS A 160 13.90 32.27 -29.31
N LYS A 161 14.38 33.52 -29.22
CA LYS A 161 14.62 34.20 -27.93
C LYS A 161 13.32 34.53 -27.21
N GLU A 162 12.31 35.04 -27.93
CA GLU A 162 11.00 35.32 -27.33
C GLU A 162 10.27 34.04 -26.86
N ALA A 163 10.42 32.92 -27.57
CA ALA A 163 9.87 31.63 -27.15
C ALA A 163 10.59 31.07 -25.91
N LEU A 164 11.92 31.21 -25.85
CA LEU A 164 12.73 30.75 -24.72
C LEU A 164 12.47 31.58 -23.46
N ASP A 165 12.31 32.90 -23.58
CA ASP A 165 11.98 33.78 -22.45
C ASP A 165 10.55 33.54 -21.92
N ARG A 166 9.60 33.18 -22.79
CA ARG A 166 8.25 32.77 -22.34
C ARG A 166 8.27 31.44 -21.59
N TRP A 167 9.07 30.48 -22.05
CA TRP A 167 9.26 29.19 -21.35
C TRP A 167 9.97 29.36 -20.00
N HIS A 168 11.03 30.16 -19.94
CA HIS A 168 11.71 30.45 -18.67
C HIS A 168 10.80 31.19 -17.69
N ASN A 169 10.03 32.19 -18.14
CA ASN A 169 9.09 32.89 -17.25
C ASN A 169 7.97 31.97 -16.76
N MET A 170 7.42 31.10 -17.61
CA MET A 170 6.40 30.13 -17.20
C MET A 170 6.94 29.11 -16.19
N TYR A 171 8.18 28.64 -16.38
CA TYR A 171 8.85 27.73 -15.46
C TYR A 171 9.19 28.42 -14.12
N MET A 172 9.65 29.67 -14.15
CA MET A 172 9.95 30.45 -12.94
C MET A 172 8.69 30.79 -12.14
N VAL A 173 7.58 31.13 -12.79
CA VAL A 173 6.29 31.33 -12.10
C VAL A 173 5.77 30.01 -11.51
N GLY A 174 5.88 28.90 -12.25
CA GLY A 174 5.49 27.57 -11.77
C GLY A 174 6.28 27.11 -10.54
N THR A 175 7.60 27.31 -10.54
CA THR A 175 8.47 26.97 -9.39
C THR A 175 8.18 27.84 -8.17
N ILE A 176 7.94 29.15 -8.34
CA ILE A 176 7.56 30.05 -7.24
C ILE A 176 6.21 29.64 -6.62
N LEU A 177 5.22 29.31 -7.45
CA LEU A 177 3.92 28.82 -6.96
C LEU A 177 4.06 27.46 -6.23
N CYS A 178 4.89 26.56 -6.72
CA CYS A 178 5.12 25.26 -6.09
C CYS A 178 5.86 25.38 -4.74
N LEU A 179 6.87 26.24 -4.66
CA LEU A 179 7.61 26.50 -3.43
C LEU A 179 6.75 27.21 -2.38
N SER A 180 5.91 28.17 -2.78
CA SER A 180 4.96 28.83 -1.87
C SER A 180 3.90 27.86 -1.34
N ALA A 181 3.33 26.98 -2.18
CA ALA A 181 2.40 25.94 -1.73
C ALA A 181 3.06 24.95 -0.75
N SER A 182 4.30 24.55 -1.03
CA SER A 182 5.09 23.66 -0.16
C SER A 182 5.39 24.31 1.20
N LEU A 183 5.71 25.61 1.20
CA LEU A 183 5.93 26.37 2.43
C LEU A 183 4.64 26.49 3.25
N VAL A 184 3.50 26.75 2.62
CA VAL A 184 2.19 26.81 3.29
C VAL A 184 1.84 25.45 3.90
N ALA A 185 2.07 24.35 3.19
CA ALA A 185 1.86 23.00 3.70
C ALA A 185 2.77 22.69 4.91
N LEU A 186 4.05 23.07 4.85
CA LEU A 186 4.97 22.91 5.99
C LEU A 186 4.53 23.74 7.20
N ILE A 187 4.12 24.99 7.01
CA ILE A 187 3.59 25.84 8.09
C ILE A 187 2.34 25.20 8.70
N ALA A 188 1.42 24.67 7.87
CA ALA A 188 0.22 24.00 8.33
C ALA A 188 0.54 22.72 9.14
N VAL A 189 1.48 21.89 8.69
CA VAL A 189 1.92 20.68 9.39
C VAL A 189 2.58 21.04 10.73
N VAL A 190 3.47 22.04 10.75
CA VAL A 190 4.12 22.50 11.99
C VAL A 190 3.07 23.06 12.96
N CYS A 191 2.10 23.83 12.46
CA CYS A 191 1.01 24.37 13.27
C CYS A 191 0.14 23.25 13.85
N HIS A 192 -0.24 22.26 13.03
CA HIS A 192 -0.95 21.05 13.46
C HIS A 192 -0.16 20.25 14.51
N CYS A 193 1.15 20.03 14.31
CA CYS A 193 1.99 19.33 15.29
C CYS A 193 2.10 20.13 16.61
N ARG A 194 2.18 21.47 16.56
CA ARG A 194 2.21 22.32 17.76
C ARG A 194 0.88 22.32 18.50
N LEU A 195 -0.24 22.40 17.77
CA LEU A 195 -1.59 22.27 18.30
C LEU A 195 -1.79 20.88 18.94
N ASN A 196 -1.37 19.81 18.27
CA ASN A 196 -1.47 18.45 18.78
C ASN A 196 -0.61 18.24 20.04
N LYS A 197 0.65 18.73 20.05
CA LYS A 197 1.49 18.69 21.26
C LYS A 197 0.90 19.50 22.42
N THR A 198 0.22 20.61 22.14
CA THR A 198 -0.45 21.43 23.17
C THR A 198 -1.71 20.73 23.68
N TYR A 199 -2.51 20.14 22.79
CA TYR A 199 -3.69 19.33 23.10
C TYR A 199 -3.31 18.13 23.97
N GLN A 200 -2.26 17.38 23.60
CA GLN A 200 -1.77 16.26 24.42
C GLN A 200 -1.26 16.69 25.80
N ARG A 201 -0.63 17.87 25.93
CA ARG A 201 -0.24 18.41 27.25
C ARG A 201 -1.45 18.76 28.10
N PHE A 202 -2.50 19.29 27.49
CA PHE A 202 -3.75 19.63 28.16
C PHE A 202 -4.49 18.37 28.63
N THR A 203 -4.63 17.35 27.79
CA THR A 203 -5.27 16.08 28.16
C THR A 203 -4.49 15.33 29.24
N ARG A 204 -3.14 15.35 29.22
CA ARG A 204 -2.32 14.78 30.31
C ARG A 204 -2.50 15.52 31.64
N LYS A 205 -2.68 16.84 31.62
CA LYS A 205 -2.98 17.63 32.84
C LYS A 205 -4.37 17.27 33.40
N ILE A 206 -5.38 17.15 32.54
CA ILE A 206 -6.72 16.74 32.95
C ILE A 206 -6.71 15.31 33.50
N SER A 207 -6.04 14.37 32.82
CA SER A 207 -5.92 12.97 33.27
C SER A 207 -5.25 12.88 34.65
N ARG A 208 -4.18 13.65 34.90
CA ARG A 208 -3.54 13.71 36.23
C ARG A 208 -4.49 14.29 37.29
N SER A 209 -5.14 15.43 37.03
CA SER A 209 -6.13 15.99 37.97
C SER A 209 -7.30 15.04 38.26
N CYS A 210 -7.78 14.27 37.27
CA CYS A 210 -8.82 13.26 37.49
C CYS A 210 -8.31 12.07 38.30
N SER A 211 -7.08 11.61 38.08
CA SER A 211 -6.45 10.55 38.89
C SER A 211 -6.24 11.01 40.34
N ASP A 212 -5.79 12.25 40.55
CA ASP A 212 -5.61 12.83 41.88
C ASP A 212 -6.96 12.94 42.62
N LEU A 213 -8.02 13.39 41.93
CA LEU A 213 -9.39 13.43 42.47
C LEU A 213 -9.95 12.03 42.79
N LYS A 214 -9.59 11.01 41.99
CA LYS A 214 -10.01 9.63 42.21
C LYS A 214 -9.31 9.02 43.44
N GLN A 215 -8.04 9.35 43.66
CA GLN A 215 -7.29 8.97 44.87
C GLN A 215 -7.84 9.68 46.12
N GLN A 216 -8.16 10.98 46.01
CA GLN A 216 -8.73 11.75 47.12
C GLN A 216 -10.11 11.22 47.56
N LYS A 217 -10.89 10.62 46.65
CA LYS A 217 -12.17 9.97 46.94
C LYS A 217 -12.03 8.61 47.65
N LEU A 218 -10.88 7.95 47.54
CA LEU A 218 -10.59 6.68 48.22
C LEU A 218 -10.13 6.88 49.68
N GLU A 219 -9.60 8.05 50.01
CA GLU A 219 -9.04 8.34 51.34
C GLU A 219 -10.03 8.99 52.33
N ASP A 220 -11.12 9.64 51.87
CA ASP A 220 -12.11 10.23 52.79
C ASP A 220 -13.52 10.41 52.16
N PRO A 221 -14.45 9.42 52.29
CA PRO A 221 -15.77 9.47 51.64
C PRO A 221 -16.77 10.45 52.28
N GLY A 222 -16.40 11.14 53.38
CA GLY A 222 -17.34 11.92 54.20
C GLY A 222 -17.42 13.43 53.91
N LYS A 223 -16.64 13.98 52.97
CA LYS A 223 -16.47 15.44 52.89
C LYS A 223 -16.42 16.00 51.46
N PHE A 224 -17.46 15.81 50.67
CA PHE A 224 -17.64 16.62 49.45
C PHE A 224 -19.10 17.00 49.20
N SER A 225 -19.45 18.21 49.64
CA SER A 225 -20.55 19.01 49.06
C SER A 225 -19.90 19.98 48.07
N LEU A 226 -20.08 19.72 46.77
CA LEU A 226 -19.52 20.55 45.71
C LEU A 226 -20.55 21.61 45.30
N ASN A 227 -20.41 22.81 45.87
CA ASN A 227 -21.05 24.02 45.35
C ASN A 227 -20.37 24.38 44.01
N LEU A 228 -20.95 23.96 42.89
CA LEU A 228 -20.54 24.41 41.57
C LEU A 228 -21.22 25.75 41.25
N ARG A 229 -20.57 26.85 41.63
CA ARG A 229 -20.71 28.14 40.95
C ARG A 229 -19.51 28.32 40.03
N GLY A 230 -19.71 28.00 38.76
CA GLY A 230 -18.77 28.29 37.67
C GLY A 230 -19.56 28.36 36.38
N ASN A 231 -19.77 29.58 35.88
CA ASN A 231 -20.45 29.86 34.62
C ASN A 231 -19.69 29.19 33.47
N VAL A 232 -20.32 28.25 32.79
CA VAL A 232 -19.98 27.84 31.43
C VAL A 232 -21.16 28.24 30.57
N SER A 233 -21.09 29.44 30.00
CA SER A 233 -22.01 29.90 28.97
C SER A 233 -21.61 29.23 27.65
N ASP A 234 -22.63 28.72 26.96
CA ASP A 234 -22.72 28.54 25.51
C ASP A 234 -21.88 27.42 24.85
N ALA A 235 -22.50 26.24 24.71
CA ALA A 235 -22.44 25.46 23.48
C ALA A 235 -23.78 24.70 23.28
N PRO A 236 -24.35 24.67 22.06
CA PRO A 236 -25.75 24.32 21.86
C PRO A 236 -25.98 22.81 21.80
N SER A 237 -27.07 22.40 22.43
CA SER A 237 -27.70 21.08 22.42
C SER A 237 -28.46 20.81 21.12
N LYS A 238 -28.41 19.56 20.65
CA LYS A 238 -29.33 18.81 19.75
C LYS A 238 -28.58 17.54 19.28
N GLU A 239 -28.97 16.27 19.39
CA GLU A 239 -30.14 15.44 19.76
C GLU A 239 -29.60 13.99 20.03
N PRO A 240 -30.37 12.87 19.99
CA PRO A 240 -31.35 12.30 20.93
C PRO A 240 -30.83 10.98 21.58
N PRO A 241 -31.61 10.19 22.35
CA PRO A 241 -31.07 9.17 23.25
C PRO A 241 -30.84 7.83 22.54
N TYR A 242 -29.65 7.24 22.71
CA TYR A 242 -29.47 5.81 22.50
C TYR A 242 -28.63 5.20 23.62
N GLU A 243 -28.96 3.97 23.93
CA GLU A 243 -28.56 3.19 25.10
C GLU A 243 -27.04 3.01 25.24
N ALA A 244 -26.61 2.94 26.50
CA ALA A 244 -25.25 2.60 26.87
C ALA A 244 -24.92 1.17 26.39
N THR A 245 -24.11 1.08 25.33
CA THR A 245 -23.34 -0.12 25.02
C THR A 245 -21.94 0.06 25.57
N SER A 246 -21.57 -0.83 26.48
CA SER A 246 -20.20 -1.01 26.95
C SER A 246 -19.33 -1.42 25.78
N VAL A 247 -18.51 -0.49 25.28
CA VAL A 247 -17.39 -0.82 24.41
C VAL A 247 -16.15 -0.90 25.30
N ASP A 248 -15.66 -2.11 25.53
CA ASP A 248 -14.29 -2.36 25.92
C ASP A 248 -13.37 -1.80 24.82
N MET A 249 -12.84 -0.60 25.04
CA MET A 249 -11.70 -0.10 24.28
C MET A 249 -10.44 -0.69 24.91
N GLY A 250 -10.11 -1.90 24.47
CA GLY A 250 -8.77 -2.45 24.60
C GLY A 250 -7.74 -1.51 23.97
N ASP A 251 -6.58 -1.51 24.59
CA ASP A 251 -5.39 -0.72 24.27
C ASP A 251 -5.07 -0.69 22.77
N SER A 252 -5.18 0.47 22.14
CA SER A 252 -4.50 0.76 20.87
C SER A 252 -4.41 2.26 20.60
N LEU A 253 -3.64 2.98 21.42
CA LEU A 253 -3.19 4.35 21.12
C LEU A 253 -1.67 4.46 21.26
N ASP A 254 -0.94 3.59 20.58
CA ASP A 254 0.47 3.79 20.28
C ASP A 254 0.70 3.59 18.77
N ALA A 255 0.18 4.55 17.98
CA ALA A 255 0.75 4.83 16.68
C ALA A 255 1.49 6.18 16.80
N PRO A 256 2.83 6.21 16.71
CA PRO A 256 3.53 7.48 16.62
C PRO A 256 3.22 8.06 15.24
N LEU A 257 2.33 9.05 15.19
CA LEU A 257 2.42 10.08 14.17
C LEU A 257 3.76 10.77 14.43
N ILE A 258 4.77 10.42 13.64
CA ILE A 258 6.08 11.05 13.66
C ILE A 258 5.89 12.50 13.18
N CYS A 259 5.64 13.38 14.15
CA CYS A 259 6.22 14.72 14.21
C CYS A 259 7.58 14.62 14.93
#